data_AF-A0A5K0YRR4-F1
#
_entry.id   AF-A0A5K0YRR4-F1
#
_cell.length_a   1.000
_cell.length_b   1.000
_cell.length_c   1.000
_cell.angle_alpha   90.00
_cell.angle_beta   90.00
_cell.angle_gamma   90.00
#
_symmetry.space_group_name_H-M   'P 1'
#
loop_
_entity.id
_entity.type
_entity.pdbx_description
1 polymer ?
#
loop_
_entity_poly.entity_id
_entity_poly.type
_entity_poly.pdbx_seq_one_letter_code
_entity_poly.pdbx_strand_id
1 'polypeptide(L)' 'GRFEIISLSGSFLLTETGGTRSRTGGLSVSLAGPDGRVMGGGVAGLLMAATPIQ' A
#
# COMPACT_ATOMS: atom_id res chain seq x y z
N GLY A 1 5.64 13.08 5.35
CA GLY A 1 6.79 12.78 6.24
C GLY A 1 7.42 11.47 5.82
N ARG A 2 8.59 11.12 6.38
CA ARG A 2 9.18 9.78 6.23
C ARG A 2 8.67 8.88 7.36
N PHE A 3 8.24 7.68 7.00
CA PHE A 3 7.70 6.68 7.91
C PHE A 3 8.31 5.34 7.56
N GLU A 4 8.51 4.48 8.55
CA GLU A 4 8.85 3.08 8.31
C GLU A 4 7.58 2.28 8.00
N ILE A 5 7.66 1.43 6.99
CA ILE A 5 6.60 0.47 6.67
C ILE A 5 6.78 -0.72 7.60
N ILE A 6 5.88 -0.87 8.58
CA ILE A 6 5.89 -2.02 9.50
C ILE A 6 5.25 -3.24 8.83
N SER A 7 4.13 -3.01 8.14
CA SER A 7 3.42 -4.07 7.44
C SER A 7 2.65 -3.49 6.25
N LEU A 8 2.68 -4.20 5.13
CA LEU A 8 1.84 -3.93 3.97
C LEU A 8 1.14 -5.23 3.57
N SER A 9 -0.18 -5.20 3.50
CA SER A 9 -0.98 -6.38 3.14
C SER A 9 -2.12 -6.00 2.22
N GLY A 10 -2.65 -6.98 1.51
CA GLY A 10 -3.82 -6.80 0.67
C GLY A 10 -3.83 -7.77 -0.49
N SER A 11 -4.84 -7.61 -1.33
CA SER A 11 -5.04 -8.45 -2.50
C SER A 11 -5.56 -7.62 -3.64
N PHE A 12 -5.19 -8.01 -4.86
CA PHE A 12 -5.70 -7.42 -6.07
C PHE A 12 -6.05 -8.51 -7.06
N LEU A 13 -7.15 -8.32 -7.76
CA LEU A 13 -7.58 -9.11 -8.89
C LEU A 13 -7.34 -8.29 -10.14
N LEU A 14 -6.61 -8.87 -11.08
CA LEU A 14 -6.48 -8.33 -12.42
C LEU A 14 -7.51 -9.04 -13.30
N THR A 15 -8.41 -8.27 -13.90
CA THR A 15 -9.40 -8.78 -14.84
C THR A 15 -9.16 -8.17 -16.21
N GLU A 16 -9.20 -8.99 -17.26
CA GLU A 16 -9.11 -8.54 -18.64
C GLU A 16 -10.40 -8.93 -19.38
N THR A 17 -11.13 -7.93 -19.86
CA THR A 17 -12.40 -8.11 -20.59
C THR A 17 -12.37 -7.28 -21.85
N GLY A 18 -12.39 -7.95 -23.02
CA GLY A 18 -12.45 -7.28 -24.32
C GLY A 18 -11.30 -6.30 -24.58
N GLY A 19 -10.08 -6.62 -24.11
CA GLY A 19 -8.90 -5.76 -24.22
C GLY A 19 -8.81 -4.64 -23.18
N THR A 20 -9.83 -4.49 -22.31
CA THR A 20 -9.76 -3.58 -21.16
C THR A 20 -9.20 -4.32 -19.96
N ARG A 21 -8.10 -3.82 -19.39
CA ARG A 21 -7.54 -4.31 -18.13
C ARG A 21 -8.07 -3.47 -16.97
N SER A 22 -8.65 -4.15 -15.99
CA SER A 22 -9.11 -3.55 -14.74
C SER A 22 -8.44 -4.25 -13.55
N ARG A 23 -8.20 -3.49 -12.48
CA ARG A 23 -7.64 -4.00 -11.24
C ARG A 23 -8.57 -3.63 -10.09
N THR A 24 -9.09 -4.64 -9.42
CA THR A 24 -9.96 -4.47 -8.23
C THR A 24 -9.25 -5.02 -7.00
N GLY A 25 -9.46 -4.40 -5.84
CA GLY A 25 -8.82 -4.80 -4.58
C GLY A 25 -8.27 -3.59 -3.84
N GLY A 26 -7.47 -3.85 -2.81
CA GLY A 26 -6.96 -2.80 -1.95
C GLY A 26 -5.74 -3.24 -1.16
N LEU A 27 -4.99 -2.25 -0.69
CA LEU A 27 -3.88 -2.44 0.23
C LEU A 27 -4.21 -1.78 1.56
N SER A 28 -3.78 -2.40 2.65
CA SER A 28 -3.77 -1.84 4.00
C SER A 28 -2.33 -1.78 4.49
N VAL A 29 -2.00 -0.71 5.21
CA VAL A 29 -0.63 -0.44 5.68
C VAL A 29 -0.63 -0.07 7.16
N SER A 30 0.46 -0.43 7.84
CA SER A 30 0.82 0.11 9.15
C SER A 30 2.18 0.81 9.05
N LEU A 31 2.26 2.03 9.57
CA LEU A 31 3.40 2.93 9.44
C LEU A 31 3.85 3.42 10.82
N ALA A 32 5.16 3.47 11.06
CA ALA A 32 5.75 4.11 12.24
C ALA A 32 6.32 5.49 11.90
N GLY A 33 5.97 6.47 12.73
CA GLY A 33 6.62 7.78 12.76
C GLY A 33 7.98 7.74 13.46
N PRO A 34 8.82 8.77 13.27
CA PRO A 34 10.09 8.89 13.97
C PRO A 34 9.95 9.02 15.49
N ASP A 35 8.75 9.33 15.99
CA ASP A 35 8.38 9.35 17.41
C ASP A 35 7.90 7.99 17.94
N GLY A 36 7.99 6.93 17.12
CA GLY A 36 7.57 5.57 17.48
C GLY A 36 6.06 5.34 17.46
N ARG A 37 5.26 6.35 17.11
CA ARG A 37 3.79 6.18 17.01
C ARG A 37 3.41 5.44 15.74
N VAL A 38 2.46 4.52 15.87
CA VAL A 38 1.95 3.72 14.76
C VAL A 38 0.61 4.26 14.28
N MET A 39 0.45 4.36 12.96
CA MET A 39 -0.81 4.64 12.29
C MET A 39 -1.05 3.63 11.18
N GLY A 40 -2.31 3.32 10.89
CA GLY A 40 -2.65 2.37 9.83
C GLY A 40 -4.00 2.64 9.19
N GLY A 41 -4.24 1.97 8.06
CA GLY A 41 -5.48 2.11 7.31
C GLY A 41 -5.35 1.64 5.86
N GLY A 42 -6.41 1.87 5.09
CA GLY A 42 -6.45 1.59 3.66
C GLY A 42 -5.65 2.61 2.85
N VAL A 43 -5.00 2.14 1.79
CA VAL A 43 -4.26 2.99 0.85
C VAL A 43 -5.21 3.47 -0.24
N ALA A 44 -5.63 4.73 -0.19
CA ALA A 44 -6.56 5.32 -1.16
C ALA A 44 -5.91 5.69 -2.51
N GLY A 45 -4.57 5.72 -2.58
CA GLY A 45 -3.83 6.18 -3.76
C GLY A 45 -2.42 5.59 -3.85
N LEU A 46 -1.46 6.39 -4.31
CA LEU A 46 -0.08 5.94 -4.43
C LEU A 46 0.61 5.88 -3.05
N LEU A 47 1.28 4.78 -2.76
CA LEU A 47 2.20 4.66 -1.63
C LEU A 47 3.62 4.48 -2.19
N MET A 48 4.47 5.49 -2.01
CA MET A 48 5.84 5.48 -2.53
C MET A 48 6.84 5.12 -1.44
N ALA A 49 7.64 4.09 -1.70
CA ALA A 49 8.76 3.75 -0.82
C ALA A 49 9.87 4.80 -0.96
N ALA A 50 10.37 5.29 0.17
CA ALA A 50 11.43 6.30 0.18
C ALA A 50 12.84 5.70 -0.02
N THR A 51 12.94 4.38 0.06
CA THR A 51 14.12 3.53 -0.14
C THR A 51 13.67 2.19 -0.73
N PRO A 52 14.57 1.36 -1.30
CA PRO A 52 14.23 0.00 -1.69
C PRO A 52 13.63 -0.79 -0.52
N ILE A 53 12.65 -1.65 -0.82
CA ILE A 53 12.07 -2.63 0.11
C ILE A 53 12.44 -4.05 -0.36
N GLN A 54 12.53 -5.00 0.56
CA GLN A 54 12.74 -6.43 0.27
C GLN A 54 11.48 -7.22 0.57
#